data_AF-A0A5Q2NJE1-F1
#
_entry.id   AF-A0A5Q2NJE1-F1
#
_cell.length_a   1.000
_cell.length_b   1.000
_cell.length_c   1.000
_cell.angle_alpha   90.00
_cell.angle_beta   90.00
_cell.angle_gamma   90.00
#
_symmetry.space_group_name_H-M   'P 1'
#
loop_
_entity.id
_entity.type
_entity.pdbx_description
1 polymer ?
#
loop_
_entity_poly.entity_id
_entity_poly.type
_entity_poly.pdbx_seq_one_letter_code
_entity_poly.pdbx_strand_id
1 'polypeptide(L)'
;MAIAPNGRNAAPSPLSPAAPSSACRLQDAVDQIEARGIRLNPQRYALLEYIYTADRLSTVEQLVRELHVSGHGRGAGATAVYSQLRVFERMGLVRESKRDGEVPCYGPALARSSRPAV
;
A
#
# COMPACT_ATOMS: atom_id res chain seq x y z
N MET A 1 -48.31 6.69 2.46
CA MET A 1 -47.48 6.11 3.54
C MET A 1 -46.69 4.98 2.92
N ALA A 2 -45.43 5.21 2.54
CA ALA A 2 -44.50 4.19 2.09
C ALA A 2 -43.10 4.55 2.61
N ILE A 3 -42.48 3.57 3.24
CA ILE A 3 -41.36 3.66 4.15
C ILE A 3 -40.09 3.33 3.34
N ALA A 4 -39.00 4.04 3.58
CA ALA A 4 -37.68 3.71 3.03
C ALA A 4 -37.22 2.31 3.48
N PRO A 5 -36.23 1.71 2.78
CA PRO A 5 -34.91 1.72 3.40
C PRO A 5 -33.73 1.91 2.44
N ASN A 6 -32.89 2.88 2.80
CA ASN A 6 -31.44 2.77 3.07
C ASN A 6 -30.54 1.90 2.15
N GLY A 7 -29.48 2.53 1.65
CA GLY A 7 -28.13 1.97 1.77
C GLY A 7 -27.56 1.23 0.57
N ARG A 8 -27.18 1.96 -0.48
CA ARG A 8 -26.08 1.54 -1.36
C ARG A 8 -25.12 2.69 -1.51
N ASN A 9 -24.07 2.62 -0.70
CA ASN A 9 -22.89 3.46 -0.79
C ASN A 9 -22.42 3.53 -2.24
N ALA A 10 -22.02 4.74 -2.62
CA ALA A 10 -21.70 5.17 -3.96
C ALA A 10 -20.75 4.21 -4.69
N ALA A 11 -21.06 3.95 -5.95
CA ALA A 11 -20.05 3.52 -6.91
C ALA A 11 -18.94 4.59 -6.96
N PRO A 12 -17.64 4.22 -6.95
CA PRO A 12 -16.61 5.19 -7.26
C PRO A 12 -16.72 5.57 -8.74
N SER A 13 -17.00 6.86 -8.97
CA SER A 13 -17.05 7.52 -10.26
C SER A 13 -15.84 7.16 -11.15
N PRO A 14 -16.01 7.03 -12.49
CA PRO A 14 -14.89 6.93 -13.42
C PRO A 14 -14.27 8.32 -13.60
N LEU A 15 -13.28 8.66 -12.77
CA LEU A 15 -12.55 9.91 -12.88
C LEU A 15 -11.37 9.78 -13.86
N SER A 16 -11.38 10.71 -14.83
CA SER A 16 -10.34 11.20 -15.75
C SER A 16 -8.84 10.93 -15.45
N PRO A 17 -7.98 11.01 -16.49
CA PRO A 17 -6.56 10.67 -16.45
C PRO A 17 -5.68 11.78 -15.82
N ALA A 18 -5.92 12.10 -14.54
CA ALA A 18 -4.92 12.77 -13.72
C ALA A 18 -4.21 11.67 -12.91
N ALA A 19 -2.89 11.55 -13.04
CA ALA A 19 -2.11 10.58 -12.28
C ALA A 19 -2.54 10.62 -10.81
N PRO A 20 -3.01 9.51 -10.21
CA PRO A 20 -3.62 9.58 -8.88
C PRO A 20 -2.58 10.10 -7.89
N SER A 21 -2.88 11.18 -7.19
CA SER A 21 -2.05 11.69 -6.11
C SER A 21 -1.84 10.57 -5.09
N SER A 22 -0.65 10.46 -4.49
CA SER A 22 -0.24 9.32 -3.65
C SER A 22 -1.27 8.96 -2.56
N ALA A 23 -1.97 9.95 -2.02
CA ALA A 23 -3.07 9.78 -1.07
C ALA A 23 -4.25 8.95 -1.61
N CYS A 24 -4.63 9.15 -2.87
CA CYS A 24 -5.72 8.39 -3.51
C CYS A 24 -5.32 6.93 -3.73
N ARG A 25 -4.03 6.67 -4.00
CA ARG A 25 -3.50 5.31 -4.17
C ARG A 25 -3.43 4.52 -2.86
N LEU A 26 -3.10 5.20 -1.75
CA LEU A 26 -3.12 4.58 -0.42
C LEU A 26 -4.56 4.18 -0.05
N GLN A 27 -5.53 5.07 -0.29
CA GLN A 27 -6.93 4.78 0.02
C GLN A 27 -7.47 3.59 -0.79
N ASP A 28 -7.13 3.49 -2.08
CA ASP A 28 -7.46 2.34 -2.92
C ASP A 28 -6.82 1.04 -2.39
N ALA A 29 -5.55 1.10 -1.99
CA ALA A 29 -4.87 -0.05 -1.40
C ALA A 29 -5.52 -0.50 -0.09
N VAL A 30 -5.94 0.45 0.75
CA VAL A 30 -6.68 0.18 2.00
C VAL A 30 -8.02 -0.48 1.70
N ASP A 31 -8.80 0.07 0.76
CA ASP A 31 -10.09 -0.50 0.34
C ASP A 31 -9.92 -1.94 -0.16
N GLN A 32 -8.88 -2.21 -0.97
CA GLN A 32 -8.57 -3.57 -1.42
C GLN A 32 -8.23 -4.55 -0.28
N ILE A 33 -7.60 -4.09 0.80
CA ILE A 33 -7.30 -4.92 1.97
C ILE A 33 -8.60 -5.22 2.75
N GLU A 34 -9.43 -4.21 2.94
CA GLU A 34 -10.73 -4.34 3.63
C GLU A 34 -11.71 -5.22 2.84
N ALA A 35 -11.75 -5.07 1.51
CA ALA A 35 -12.54 -5.90 0.60
C ALA A 35 -12.13 -7.38 0.65
N ARG A 36 -10.87 -7.68 0.95
CA ARG A 36 -10.36 -9.04 1.18
C ARG A 36 -10.63 -9.57 2.60
N GLY A 37 -11.30 -8.78 3.46
CA GLY A 37 -11.62 -9.15 4.83
C GLY A 37 -10.42 -9.12 5.79
N ILE A 38 -9.33 -8.46 5.41
CA ILE A 38 -8.14 -8.35 6.25
C ILE A 38 -8.27 -7.09 7.11
N ARG A 39 -8.28 -7.25 8.44
CA ARG A 39 -8.23 -6.09 9.34
C ARG A 39 -6.87 -5.40 9.25
N LEU A 40 -6.86 -4.12 8.88
CA LEU A 40 -5.70 -3.25 8.98
C LEU A 40 -5.41 -2.92 10.45
N ASN A 41 -4.27 -3.39 10.95
CA ASN A 41 -3.70 -2.95 12.21
C ASN A 41 -2.90 -1.65 11.95
N PRO A 42 -2.85 -0.67 12.87
CA PRO A 42 -2.00 0.53 12.74
C PRO A 42 -0.57 0.24 12.28
N GLN A 43 0.04 -0.88 12.67
CA GLN A 43 1.37 -1.26 12.18
C GLN A 43 1.41 -1.57 10.67
N ARG A 44 0.38 -2.26 10.13
CA ARG A 44 0.27 -2.53 8.69
C ARG A 44 -0.07 -1.27 7.92
N TYR A 45 -0.93 -0.44 8.48
CA TYR A 45 -1.30 0.84 7.89
C TYR A 45 -0.08 1.77 7.79
N ALA A 46 0.68 1.94 8.87
CA ALA A 46 1.89 2.78 8.87
C ALA A 46 2.92 2.30 7.83
N LEU A 47 3.12 0.98 7.72
CA LEU A 47 4.04 0.41 6.73
C LEU A 47 3.54 0.65 5.29
N LEU A 48 2.24 0.46 5.05
CA LEU A 48 1.64 0.68 3.74
C LEU A 48 1.66 2.18 3.36
N GLU A 49 1.27 3.06 4.29
CA GLU A 49 1.32 4.50 4.14
C GLU A 49 2.73 4.97 3.81
N TYR A 50 3.75 4.45 4.52
CA TYR A 50 5.13 4.78 4.22
C TYR A 50 5.51 4.37 2.79
N ILE A 51 5.17 3.16 2.35
CA ILE A 51 5.50 2.69 1.00
C ILE A 51 4.79 3.54 -0.08
N TYR A 52 3.55 3.96 0.16
CA TYR A 52 2.77 4.74 -0.81
C TYR A 52 3.11 6.24 -0.78
N THR A 53 3.62 6.74 0.34
CA THR A 53 4.08 8.13 0.49
C THR A 53 5.55 8.27 0.07
N ALA A 54 6.32 7.18 0.14
CA ALA A 54 7.68 7.14 -0.36
C ALA A 54 7.70 7.29 -1.89
N ASP A 55 8.41 8.31 -2.35
CA ASP A 55 8.59 8.60 -3.79
C ASP A 55 9.48 7.56 -4.49
N ARG A 56 10.13 6.69 -3.73
CA ARG A 56 11.15 5.74 -4.20
C ARG A 56 10.95 4.35 -3.60
N LEU A 57 11.59 3.37 -4.24
CA LEU A 57 11.67 2.01 -3.71
C LEU A 57 12.44 2.03 -2.37
N SER A 58 11.82 1.49 -1.33
CA SER A 58 12.34 1.46 0.04
C SER A 58 12.88 0.07 0.37
N THR A 59 14.06 -0.02 0.99
CA THR A 59 14.62 -1.30 1.45
C THR A 59 13.99 -1.74 2.77
N VAL A 60 14.13 -3.02 3.11
CA VAL A 60 13.62 -3.56 4.38
C VAL A 60 14.24 -2.84 5.58
N GLU A 61 15.53 -2.52 5.53
CA GLU A 61 16.20 -1.77 6.60
C GLU A 61 15.56 -0.40 6.82
N GLN A 62 15.24 0.32 5.74
CA GLN A 62 14.57 1.62 5.85
C GLN A 62 13.17 1.47 6.45
N LEU A 63 12.41 0.46 6.02
CA LEU A 63 11.08 0.18 6.56
C LEU A 63 11.11 -0.17 8.06
N VAL A 64 12.09 -0.97 8.50
CA VAL A 64 12.30 -1.30 9.91
C VAL A 64 12.60 -0.04 10.71
N ARG A 65 13.45 0.84 10.19
CA ARG A 65 13.80 2.11 10.84
C ARG A 65 12.58 3.00 11.01
N GLU A 66 11.76 3.15 9.98
CA GLU A 66 10.56 3.99 10.02
C GLU A 66 9.51 3.46 10.99
N LEU A 67 9.31 2.13 11.03
CA LEU A 67 8.45 1.50 12.02
C LEU A 67 8.93 1.74 13.46
N HIS A 68 10.25 1.80 13.66
CA HIS A 68 10.83 2.13 14.97
C HIS A 68 10.61 3.61 15.33
N VAL A 69 10.80 4.52 14.37
CA VAL A 69 10.59 5.97 14.53
C VAL A 69 9.12 6.31 14.80
N SER A 70 8.20 5.65 14.09
CA SER A 70 6.75 5.84 14.27
C SER A 70 6.23 5.29 15.61
N GLY A 71 7.04 4.53 16.35
CA GLY A 71 6.65 3.95 17.64
C GLY A 71 5.58 2.85 17.58
N HIS A 72 5.09 2.51 16.38
CA HIS A 72 4.08 1.47 16.14
C HIS A 72 4.65 0.05 16.11
N GLY A 73 5.97 -0.10 16.20
CA GLY A 73 6.66 -1.39 16.23
C GLY A 73 7.56 -1.58 17.46
N ARG A 74 7.02 -1.54 18.69
CA ARG A 74 7.78 -1.99 19.88
C ARG A 74 8.12 -3.49 19.71
N GLY A 75 9.31 -3.78 19.16
CA GLY A 75 9.81 -5.14 18.90
C GLY A 75 9.67 -5.65 17.46
N ALA A 76 9.17 -4.84 16.52
CA ALA A 76 9.08 -5.25 15.12
C ALA A 76 10.45 -5.18 14.43
N GLY A 77 11.10 -6.34 14.25
CA GLY A 77 12.36 -6.45 13.51
C GLY A 77 12.18 -6.73 12.01
N ALA A 78 13.30 -6.91 11.29
CA ALA A 78 13.30 -7.21 9.85
C ALA A 78 12.38 -8.38 9.47
N THR A 79 12.33 -9.44 10.28
CA THR A 79 11.46 -10.60 10.07
C THR A 79 9.97 -10.25 10.03
N ALA A 80 9.52 -9.36 10.92
CA ALA A 80 8.13 -8.91 10.94
C ALA A 80 7.80 -8.13 9.66
N VAL A 81 8.72 -7.24 9.24
CA VAL A 81 8.58 -6.46 8.01
C VAL A 81 8.54 -7.36 6.78
N TYR A 82 9.43 -8.36 6.66
CA TYR A 82 9.38 -9.34 5.58
C TYR A 82 8.05 -10.09 5.52
N SER A 83 7.50 -10.48 6.68
CA SER A 83 6.20 -11.15 6.75
C SER A 83 5.07 -10.22 6.29
N GLN A 84 5.11 -8.94 6.66
CA GLN A 84 4.14 -7.93 6.21
C GLN A 84 4.27 -7.67 4.71
N LEU A 85 5.49 -7.51 4.19
CA LEU A 85 5.77 -7.29 2.77
C LEU A 85 5.27 -8.45 1.91
N ARG A 86 5.50 -9.69 2.34
CA ARG A 86 4.94 -10.89 1.67
C ARG A 86 3.41 -10.83 1.56
N VAL A 87 2.73 -10.34 2.60
CA VAL A 87 1.27 -10.20 2.60
C VAL A 87 0.84 -9.11 1.60
N PHE A 88 1.52 -7.96 1.58
CA PHE A 88 1.25 -6.90 0.61
C PHE A 88 1.54 -7.31 -0.84
N GLU A 89 2.61 -8.09 -1.06
CA GLU A 89 2.97 -8.63 -2.37
C GLU A 89 1.91 -9.63 -2.87
N ARG A 90 1.43 -10.55 -1.99
CA ARG A 90 0.33 -11.46 -2.32
C ARG A 90 -0.97 -10.74 -2.67
N MET A 91 -1.17 -9.54 -2.11
CA MET A 91 -2.33 -8.71 -2.44
C MET A 91 -2.15 -7.91 -3.72
N GLY A 92 -0.93 -7.85 -4.26
CA GLY A 92 -0.61 -7.03 -5.44
C GLY A 92 -0.53 -5.54 -5.13
N LEU A 93 -0.34 -5.16 -3.85
CA LEU A 93 -0.22 -3.76 -3.43
C LEU A 93 1.23 -3.26 -3.47
N VAL A 94 2.19 -4.17 -3.25
CA VAL A 94 3.62 -3.87 -3.21
C VAL A 94 4.34 -4.79 -4.20
N ARG A 95 5.38 -4.27 -4.85
CA ARG A 95 6.30 -5.07 -5.67
C ARG A 95 7.72 -5.00 -5.13
N GLU A 96 8.37 -6.15 -5.08
CA GLU A 96 9.82 -6.26 -4.98
C GLU A 96 10.46 -5.86 -6.32
N SER A 97 11.48 -5.01 -6.25
CA SER A 97 12.37 -4.64 -7.35
C SER A 97 13.81 -4.77 -6.85
N LYS A 98 14.54 -5.74 -7.41
CA LYS A 98 15.96 -5.95 -7.15
C LYS A 98 16.72 -5.92 -8.46
N ARG A 99 17.90 -5.30 -8.47
CA ARG A 99 18.90 -5.47 -9.52
C ARG A 99 19.90 -6.53 -9.09
N ASP A 100 20.48 -7.23 -10.05
CA ASP A 100 21.46 -8.30 -9.78
C ASP A 100 22.59 -7.80 -8.87
N GLY A 101 22.80 -8.47 -7.73
CA GLY A 101 23.78 -8.09 -6.71
C GLY A 101 23.37 -6.98 -5.73
N GLU A 102 22.16 -6.41 -5.85
CA GLU A 102 21.69 -5.30 -5.00
C GLU A 102 20.62 -5.74 -3.99
N VAL A 103 20.47 -4.96 -2.91
CA VAL A 103 19.44 -5.20 -1.90
C VAL A 103 18.03 -5.09 -2.50
N PRO A 104 17.09 -5.97 -2.12
CA PRO A 104 15.72 -5.90 -2.63
C PRO A 104 15.04 -4.64 -2.10
N CYS A 105 14.54 -3.83 -3.03
CA CYS A 105 13.78 -2.64 -2.72
C CYS A 105 12.29 -2.89 -2.99
N TYR A 106 11.43 -2.31 -2.17
CA TYR A 106 9.99 -2.51 -2.23
C TYR A 106 9.31 -1.17 -2.49
N GLY A 107 8.36 -1.17 -3.42
CA GLY A 107 7.57 0.02 -3.73
C GLY A 107 6.12 -0.31 -4.00
N PRO A 108 5.27 0.73 -4.09
CA PRO A 108 3.88 0.55 -4.44
C PRO A 108 3.80 -0.12 -5.81
N ALA A 109 2.90 -1.09 -5.95
CA ALA A 109 2.58 -1.72 -7.21
C ALA A 109 1.77 -0.75 -8.07
N LEU A 110 2.37 0.38 -8.42
CA LEU A 110 1.80 1.31 -9.38
C LEU A 110 1.66 0.52 -10.68
N ALA A 111 0.42 0.32 -11.12
CA ALA A 111 0.13 -0.13 -12.47
C ALA A 111 0.99 0.72 -13.38
N ARG A 112 2.00 0.09 -13.99
CA ARG A 112 3.01 0.73 -14.80
C ARG A 112 2.29 1.77 -15.65
N SER A 113 2.57 3.05 -15.39
CA SER A 113 2.09 4.11 -16.28
C SER A 113 2.49 3.67 -17.66
N SER A 114 1.47 3.35 -18.45
CA SER A 114 1.55 3.18 -19.87
C SER A 114 2.35 4.37 -20.37
N ARG A 115 3.57 4.10 -20.78
CA ARG A 115 4.39 5.05 -21.52
C ARG A 115 3.90 4.89 -22.95
N PRO A 116 3.04 5.79 -23.49
CA PRO A 116 2.87 5.81 -24.93
C PRO A 116 4.25 6.15 -25.50
N ALA A 117 4.78 5.25 -26.30
CA ALA A 117 5.93 5.56 -27.14
C ALA A 117 5.53 6.74 -28.03
N VAL A 118 6.30 7.83 -27.95
CA VAL A 118 6.32 8.90 -28.95
C VAL A 118 7.51 8.67 -29.86
#